data_AF-A0A497MWU9-F1
#
_entry.id   AF-A0A497MWU9-F1
#
_cell.length_a   1.000
_cell.length_b   1.000
_cell.length_c   1.000
_cell.angle_alpha   90.00
_cell.angle_beta   90.00
_cell.angle_gamma   90.00
#
_symmetry.space_group_name_H-M   'P 1'
#
loop_
_entity.id
_entity.type
_entity.pdbx_description
1 polymer ?
#
loop_
_entity_poly.entity_id
_entity_poly.type
_entity_poly.pdbx_seq_one_letter_code
_entity_poly.pdbx_strand_id
1 'polypeptide(L)'
;MSTVYATSPVDVVTPFGGLKKVLGEFDLEGMFKNKIVAIKVHMGERGNRTHLHPSYTRALVRILRDAGAKPFVTDTTTLYNGPRSTGVGYLEVAAENGFTLSSVGAPIIIADGIWGEDGVNIRIEGCRFEDSLIGRILYEAEGFIVLSHCKGHLTSGFGGAVKNVAMGFAAKKLKAFMHKVNQPRLNLETCNGCGFCVKACGFNAITLSNGKAKINYDRCVGCGSCIASCPTGSLTMSTELLEEFNKRLGECCGGILEALKDKPFIFVNVAEKITKLCDCVSGLNELIAKDSGIFASQDPVALDHASIVEIEKNLLGFKNLKEVNNVDPKIHLKAAEKFGVGKLNFTLKRV
;
A
#
# COMPACT_ATOMS: atom_id res chain seq x y z
N MET A 1 -0.23 -25.16 -4.11
CA MET A 1 0.58 -24.45 -3.10
C MET A 1 1.48 -23.50 -3.88
N SER A 2 1.57 -22.24 -3.49
CA SER A 2 2.30 -21.21 -4.24
C SER A 2 3.74 -21.09 -3.74
N THR A 3 4.70 -20.79 -4.61
CA THR A 3 6.11 -20.65 -4.17
C THR A 3 6.42 -19.20 -3.82
N VAL A 4 7.08 -18.98 -2.69
CA VAL A 4 7.65 -17.70 -2.29
C VAL A 4 9.14 -17.85 -2.12
N TYR A 5 9.91 -17.05 -2.85
CA TYR A 5 11.37 -16.99 -2.74
C TYR A 5 11.75 -15.93 -1.72
N ALA A 6 12.68 -16.24 -0.84
CA ALA A 6 13.07 -15.35 0.25
C ALA A 6 14.57 -15.35 0.49
N THR A 7 15.14 -14.16 0.64
CA THR A 7 16.54 -14.00 1.04
C THR A 7 16.71 -14.22 2.55
N SER A 8 17.96 -14.11 3.01
CA SER A 8 18.23 -13.92 4.44
C SER A 8 17.97 -12.46 4.86
N PRO A 9 17.79 -12.17 6.16
CA PRO A 9 17.65 -10.81 6.66
C PRO A 9 18.79 -9.87 6.30
N VAL A 10 20.03 -10.36 6.23
CA VAL A 10 21.19 -9.50 5.93
C VAL A 10 21.18 -8.96 4.50
N ASP A 11 20.46 -9.59 3.59
CA ASP A 11 20.43 -9.20 2.18
C ASP A 11 19.71 -7.85 1.94
N VAL A 12 18.89 -7.38 2.89
CA VAL A 12 18.21 -6.07 2.81
C VAL A 12 19.21 -4.91 2.72
N VAL A 13 20.39 -5.04 3.33
CA VAL A 13 21.43 -3.99 3.28
C VAL A 13 22.10 -3.89 1.90
N THR A 14 21.84 -4.85 1.00
CA THR A 14 22.34 -4.91 -0.37
C THR A 14 21.20 -5.00 -1.39
N PRO A 15 20.43 -3.91 -1.63
CA PRO A 15 19.22 -3.96 -2.45
C PRO A 15 19.39 -4.67 -3.81
N PHE A 16 20.48 -4.40 -4.54
CA PHE A 16 20.75 -5.07 -5.82
C PHE A 16 21.01 -6.57 -5.66
N GLY A 17 21.84 -6.97 -4.68
CA GLY A 17 22.16 -8.37 -4.43
C GLY A 17 20.94 -9.16 -4.00
N GLY A 18 20.21 -8.66 -3.00
CA GLY A 18 19.00 -9.32 -2.49
C GLY A 18 17.89 -9.42 -3.54
N LEU A 19 17.61 -8.35 -4.29
CA LEU A 19 16.63 -8.40 -5.37
C LEU A 19 17.04 -9.35 -6.49
N LYS A 20 18.32 -9.37 -6.87
CA LYS A 20 18.83 -10.27 -7.92
C LYS A 20 18.66 -11.75 -7.54
N LYS A 21 18.85 -12.10 -6.25
CA LYS A 21 18.62 -13.47 -5.76
C LYS A 21 17.17 -13.91 -5.96
N VAL A 22 16.21 -13.17 -5.41
CA VAL A 22 14.80 -13.56 -5.50
C VAL A 22 14.23 -13.41 -6.91
N LEU A 23 14.67 -12.42 -7.69
CA LEU A 23 14.19 -12.22 -9.05
C LEU A 23 14.85 -13.14 -10.09
N GLY A 24 16.02 -13.71 -9.77
CA GLY A 24 16.70 -14.69 -10.63
C GLY A 24 15.94 -16.01 -10.79
N GLU A 25 14.92 -16.22 -9.96
CA GLU A 25 14.04 -17.40 -9.99
C GLU A 25 12.86 -17.26 -10.98
N PHE A 26 12.75 -16.12 -11.67
CA PHE A 26 11.73 -15.86 -12.69
C PHE A 26 12.37 -15.61 -14.05
N ASP A 27 11.68 -16.00 -15.13
CA ASP A 27 12.08 -15.70 -16.51
C ASP A 27 11.75 -14.24 -16.86
N LEU A 28 12.55 -13.30 -16.35
CA LEU A 28 12.33 -11.87 -16.55
C LEU A 28 12.38 -11.46 -18.02
N GLU A 29 13.26 -12.08 -18.82
CA GLU A 29 13.38 -11.77 -20.25
C GLU A 29 12.11 -12.21 -20.99
N GLY A 30 11.66 -13.47 -20.79
CA GLY A 30 10.42 -13.95 -21.38
C GLY A 30 9.18 -13.17 -20.93
N MET A 31 9.16 -12.69 -19.69
CA MET A 31 8.05 -11.91 -19.15
C MET A 31 8.02 -10.46 -19.67
N PHE A 32 9.17 -9.79 -19.79
CA PHE A 32 9.22 -8.32 -19.85
C PHE A 32 10.02 -7.72 -21.01
N LYS A 33 10.73 -8.51 -21.82
CA LYS A 33 11.54 -7.97 -22.93
C LYS A 33 10.71 -7.07 -23.85
N ASN A 34 11.25 -5.89 -24.16
CA ASN A 34 10.64 -4.82 -24.97
C ASN A 34 9.36 -4.17 -24.43
N LYS A 35 8.82 -4.64 -23.28
CA LYS A 35 7.59 -4.12 -22.68
C LYS A 35 7.83 -2.88 -21.81
N ILE A 36 6.82 -2.02 -21.74
CA ILE A 36 6.74 -0.90 -20.79
C ILE A 36 6.26 -1.45 -19.44
N VAL A 37 7.17 -1.50 -18.45
CA VAL A 37 6.92 -2.16 -17.16
C VAL A 37 6.80 -1.14 -16.04
N ALA A 38 5.69 -1.21 -15.30
CA ALA A 38 5.46 -0.39 -14.13
C ALA A 38 6.17 -0.98 -12.90
N ILE A 39 7.05 -0.22 -12.28
CA ILE A 39 7.52 -0.47 -10.92
C ILE A 39 6.61 0.32 -9.98
N LYS A 40 5.62 -0.37 -9.41
CA LYS A 40 4.71 0.24 -8.45
C LYS A 40 5.40 0.27 -7.08
N VAL A 41 5.67 1.45 -6.54
CA VAL A 41 6.27 1.62 -5.19
C VAL A 41 5.70 2.83 -4.46
N HIS A 42 5.53 2.72 -3.14
CA HIS A 42 5.17 3.86 -2.30
C HIS A 42 6.39 4.73 -2.00
N MET A 43 6.45 5.94 -2.57
CA MET A 43 7.61 6.85 -2.50
C MET A 43 7.71 7.68 -1.20
N GLY A 44 7.14 7.18 -0.10
CA GLY A 44 7.19 7.80 1.23
C GLY A 44 6.24 9.00 1.42
N GLU A 45 6.29 9.57 2.62
CA GLU A 45 5.59 10.80 3.03
C GLU A 45 6.61 11.76 3.65
N ARG A 46 6.37 13.08 3.57
CA ARG A 46 7.28 14.07 4.17
C ARG A 46 7.54 13.75 5.65
N GLY A 47 8.81 13.70 6.02
CA GLY A 47 9.27 13.46 7.39
C GLY A 47 9.22 11.99 7.84
N ASN A 48 8.75 11.06 7.02
CA ASN A 48 8.90 9.63 7.29
C ASN A 48 10.21 9.13 6.67
N ARG A 49 11.06 8.44 7.44
CA ARG A 49 12.35 7.90 6.96
C ARG A 49 12.43 6.37 6.91
N THR A 50 11.32 5.70 7.23
CA THR A 50 11.25 4.24 7.27
C THR A 50 10.70 3.62 6.00
N HIS A 51 10.17 4.42 5.06
CA HIS A 51 9.81 3.94 3.73
C HIS A 51 11.02 3.27 3.03
N LEU A 52 10.74 2.48 1.98
CA LEU A 52 11.81 1.86 1.20
C LEU A 52 12.74 2.91 0.64
N HIS A 53 14.03 2.67 0.82
CA HIS A 53 15.04 3.55 0.27
C HIS A 53 15.00 3.50 -1.27
N PRO A 54 15.20 4.62 -2.00
CA PRO A 54 15.17 4.66 -3.47
C PRO A 54 16.15 3.68 -4.16
N SER A 55 17.18 3.22 -3.45
CA SER A 55 18.14 2.23 -3.96
C SER A 55 17.50 0.89 -4.34
N TYR A 56 16.41 0.46 -3.69
CA TYR A 56 15.66 -0.73 -4.11
C TYR A 56 15.02 -0.53 -5.48
N THR A 57 14.44 0.66 -5.71
CA THR A 57 13.85 0.99 -7.01
C THR A 57 14.92 1.12 -8.08
N ARG A 58 16.07 1.75 -7.76
CA ARG A 58 17.23 1.80 -8.67
C ARG A 58 17.74 0.42 -9.06
N ALA A 59 17.80 -0.50 -8.09
CA ALA A 59 18.20 -1.87 -8.32
C ALA A 59 17.22 -2.60 -9.25
N LEU A 60 15.91 -2.48 -9.01
CA LEU A 60 14.89 -3.04 -9.91
C LEU A 60 14.98 -2.49 -11.32
N VAL A 61 15.14 -1.17 -11.49
CA VAL A 61 15.30 -0.54 -12.80
C VAL A 61 16.47 -1.14 -13.56
N ARG A 62 17.60 -1.38 -12.88
CA ARG A 62 18.77 -2.04 -13.50
C ARG A 62 18.46 -3.48 -13.90
N ILE A 63 17.91 -4.29 -12.98
CA ILE A 63 17.57 -5.69 -13.25
C ILE A 63 16.62 -5.83 -14.44
N LEU A 64 15.58 -4.99 -14.50
CA LEU A 64 14.60 -5.01 -15.59
C LEU A 64 15.19 -4.56 -16.92
N ARG A 65 16.08 -3.56 -16.92
CA ARG A 65 16.79 -3.14 -18.15
C ARG A 65 17.75 -4.22 -18.66
N ASP A 66 18.45 -4.89 -17.75
CA ASP A 66 19.31 -6.02 -18.10
C ASP A 66 18.49 -7.16 -18.74
N ALA A 67 17.21 -7.31 -18.36
CA ALA A 67 16.23 -8.22 -18.99
C ALA A 67 15.55 -7.65 -20.26
N GLY A 68 15.96 -6.47 -20.74
CA GLY A 68 15.44 -5.84 -21.96
C GLY A 68 14.10 -5.11 -21.82
N ALA A 69 13.62 -4.87 -20.60
CA ALA A 69 12.37 -4.13 -20.36
C ALA A 69 12.59 -2.60 -20.38
N LYS A 70 11.48 -1.85 -20.48
CA LYS A 70 11.43 -0.38 -20.40
C LYS A 70 10.70 0.05 -19.12
N PRO A 71 11.40 0.12 -17.96
CA PRO A 71 10.75 0.38 -16.69
C PRO A 71 10.41 1.88 -16.50
N PHE A 72 9.30 2.14 -15.82
CA PHE A 72 8.99 3.43 -15.19
C PHE A 72 8.51 3.19 -13.75
N VAL A 73 8.68 4.19 -12.88
CA VAL A 73 8.27 4.13 -11.48
C VAL A 73 6.94 4.84 -11.32
N THR A 74 6.04 4.28 -10.51
CA THR A 74 4.70 4.84 -10.38
C THR A 74 4.07 4.58 -9.02
N ASP A 75 3.16 5.48 -8.67
CA ASP A 75 2.14 5.27 -7.64
C ASP A 75 0.91 6.13 -8.01
N THR A 76 -0.10 6.16 -7.14
CA THR A 76 -1.31 6.99 -7.29
C THR A 76 -1.45 8.00 -6.15
N THR A 77 -2.16 9.09 -6.41
CA THR A 77 -2.41 10.15 -5.42
C THR A 77 -3.14 9.65 -4.17
N THR A 78 -2.97 10.35 -3.05
CA THR A 78 -3.62 10.00 -1.78
C THR A 78 -5.07 10.50 -1.71
N LEU A 79 -5.93 9.77 -0.99
CA LEU A 79 -7.30 10.20 -0.71
C LEU A 79 -7.34 11.32 0.35
N TYR A 80 -6.43 11.28 1.32
CA TYR A 80 -6.37 12.25 2.40
C TYR A 80 -5.67 13.54 1.95
N ASN A 81 -5.98 14.63 2.66
CA ASN A 81 -5.31 15.91 2.47
C ASN A 81 -3.83 15.82 2.83
N GLY A 82 -3.00 16.35 1.96
CA GLY A 82 -1.56 16.37 2.10
C GLY A 82 -0.90 16.67 0.76
N PRO A 83 0.43 16.80 0.73
CA PRO A 83 1.14 17.14 -0.49
C PRO A 83 0.94 16.09 -1.61
N ARG A 84 0.74 14.83 -1.24
CA ARG A 84 0.48 13.74 -2.20
C ARG A 84 -0.96 13.61 -2.68
N SER A 85 -1.84 14.55 -2.31
CA SER A 85 -3.22 14.59 -2.79
C SER A 85 -3.33 15.04 -4.26
N THR A 86 -2.23 15.50 -4.86
CA THR A 86 -2.12 15.81 -6.28
C THR A 86 -0.89 15.13 -6.87
N GLY A 87 -0.88 14.87 -8.17
CA GLY A 87 0.25 14.26 -8.86
C GLY A 87 1.50 15.15 -8.82
N VAL A 88 1.34 16.47 -8.97
CA VAL A 88 2.46 17.43 -8.88
C VAL A 88 3.07 17.41 -7.48
N GLY A 89 2.24 17.58 -6.44
CA GLY A 89 2.73 17.54 -5.07
C GLY A 89 3.28 16.18 -4.67
N TYR A 90 2.81 15.08 -5.27
CA TYR A 90 3.43 13.78 -5.07
C TYR A 90 4.84 13.73 -5.69
N LEU A 91 5.05 14.23 -6.92
CA LEU A 91 6.38 14.28 -7.51
C LEU A 91 7.37 15.11 -6.66
N GLU A 92 6.92 16.20 -6.04
CA GLU A 92 7.73 16.96 -5.08
C GLU A 92 8.15 16.11 -3.87
N VAL A 93 7.19 15.44 -3.21
CA VAL A 93 7.47 14.57 -2.05
C VAL A 93 8.37 13.40 -2.44
N ALA A 94 8.15 12.81 -3.62
CA ALA A 94 8.99 11.76 -4.15
C ALA A 94 10.44 12.26 -4.32
N ALA A 95 10.62 13.45 -4.90
CA ALA A 95 11.94 14.06 -5.06
C ALA A 95 12.63 14.35 -3.71
N GLU A 96 11.90 14.88 -2.73
CA GLU A 96 12.41 15.10 -1.35
C GLU A 96 12.87 13.79 -0.69
N ASN A 97 12.17 12.69 -0.95
CA ASN A 97 12.53 11.35 -0.48
C ASN A 97 13.57 10.64 -1.36
N GLY A 98 14.14 11.34 -2.34
CA GLY A 98 15.20 10.83 -3.21
C GLY A 98 14.71 9.95 -4.35
N PHE A 99 13.41 9.95 -4.68
CA PHE A 99 12.86 9.34 -5.89
C PHE A 99 12.85 10.39 -7.00
N THR A 100 13.89 10.39 -7.81
CA THR A 100 14.04 11.26 -9.00
C THR A 100 14.51 10.41 -10.18
N LEU A 101 14.33 10.91 -11.41
CA LEU A 101 14.86 10.25 -12.60
C LEU A 101 16.34 9.89 -12.46
N SER A 102 17.16 10.79 -11.90
CA SER A 102 18.61 10.60 -11.76
C SER A 102 18.97 9.55 -10.69
N SER A 103 18.24 9.54 -9.57
CA SER A 103 18.53 8.63 -8.46
C SER A 103 18.05 7.20 -8.74
N VAL A 104 16.81 7.03 -9.24
CA VAL A 104 16.23 5.70 -9.52
C VAL A 104 16.54 5.23 -10.94
N GLY A 105 16.91 6.14 -11.83
CA GLY A 105 17.32 5.83 -13.20
C GLY A 105 16.17 5.62 -14.17
N ALA A 106 14.91 5.86 -13.80
CA ALA A 106 13.74 5.66 -14.67
C ALA A 106 12.71 6.81 -14.51
N PRO A 107 11.87 7.09 -15.52
CA PRO A 107 10.80 8.07 -15.40
C PRO A 107 9.88 7.77 -14.23
N ILE A 108 9.40 8.80 -13.55
CA ILE A 108 8.41 8.69 -12.48
C ILE A 108 7.12 9.32 -12.98
N ILE A 109 6.05 8.54 -12.98
CA ILE A 109 4.74 8.95 -13.50
C ILE A 109 3.70 8.68 -12.41
N ILE A 110 2.84 9.66 -12.12
CA ILE A 110 1.71 9.44 -11.21
C ILE A 110 0.52 8.92 -12.00
N ALA A 111 0.08 7.71 -11.67
CA ALA A 111 -0.76 6.92 -12.57
C ALA A 111 -2.20 7.40 -12.72
N ASP A 112 -2.68 8.19 -11.76
CA ASP A 112 -4.02 8.77 -11.72
C ASP A 112 -4.03 10.29 -11.99
N GLY A 113 -2.94 10.81 -12.56
CA GLY A 113 -2.86 12.18 -13.06
C GLY A 113 -2.65 13.24 -11.99
N ILE A 114 -2.84 14.51 -12.37
CA ILE A 114 -2.63 15.66 -11.48
C ILE A 114 -3.65 15.64 -10.34
N TRP A 115 -4.91 15.33 -10.63
CA TRP A 115 -5.99 15.43 -9.65
C TRP A 115 -6.39 14.10 -9.01
N GLY A 116 -5.81 12.98 -9.44
CA GLY A 116 -6.19 11.65 -8.95
C GLY A 116 -7.48 11.12 -9.56
N GLU A 117 -7.83 11.61 -10.74
CA GLU A 117 -9.09 11.35 -11.46
C GLU A 117 -8.87 10.75 -12.85
N ASP A 118 -7.62 10.67 -13.32
CA ASP A 118 -7.31 10.08 -14.62
C ASP A 118 -7.28 8.56 -14.50
N GLY A 119 -8.31 7.89 -15.01
CA GLY A 119 -8.43 6.45 -14.80
C GLY A 119 -9.28 5.67 -15.77
N VAL A 120 -9.36 4.37 -15.51
CA VAL A 120 -10.21 3.39 -16.20
C VAL A 120 -11.12 2.75 -15.15
N ASN A 121 -12.42 2.75 -15.41
CA ASN A 121 -13.36 2.00 -14.58
C ASN A 121 -13.27 0.51 -14.93
N ILE A 122 -13.08 -0.32 -13.92
CA ILE A 122 -13.02 -1.78 -14.07
C ILE A 122 -14.18 -2.43 -13.31
N ARG A 123 -14.51 -3.68 -13.61
CA ARG A 123 -15.55 -4.39 -12.83
C ARG A 123 -14.94 -4.94 -11.55
N ILE A 124 -15.55 -4.59 -10.41
CA ILE A 124 -15.22 -5.14 -9.08
C ILE A 124 -16.56 -5.50 -8.42
N GLU A 125 -16.69 -6.73 -7.94
CA GLU A 125 -17.91 -7.19 -7.28
C GLU A 125 -18.23 -6.31 -6.06
N GLY A 126 -19.52 -5.96 -5.88
CA GLY A 126 -19.95 -5.08 -4.79
C GLY A 126 -19.57 -3.59 -4.95
N CYS A 127 -18.78 -3.22 -5.96
CA CYS A 127 -18.43 -1.84 -6.27
C CYS A 127 -19.27 -1.32 -7.45
N ARG A 128 -19.81 -0.11 -7.35
CA ARG A 128 -20.47 0.53 -8.49
C ARG A 128 -19.43 0.83 -9.56
N PHE A 129 -19.76 0.61 -10.82
CA PHE A 129 -18.81 0.78 -11.92
C PHE A 129 -18.22 2.21 -11.98
N GLU A 130 -18.98 3.23 -11.62
CA GLU A 130 -18.50 4.62 -11.55
C GLU A 130 -17.48 4.89 -10.42
N ASP A 131 -17.47 4.05 -9.38
CA ASP A 131 -16.58 4.16 -8.23
C ASP A 131 -15.29 3.33 -8.42
N SER A 132 -15.25 2.39 -9.36
CA SER A 132 -14.16 1.42 -9.55
C SER A 132 -13.02 1.91 -10.43
N LEU A 133 -12.62 3.16 -10.24
CA LEU A 133 -11.60 3.83 -11.04
C LEU A 133 -10.18 3.42 -10.62
N ILE A 134 -9.39 2.88 -11.54
CA ILE A 134 -7.94 2.64 -11.37
C ILE A 134 -7.12 3.61 -12.22
N GLY A 135 -5.87 3.88 -11.83
CA GLY A 135 -5.00 4.82 -12.53
C GLY A 135 -4.79 4.44 -14.00
N ARG A 136 -5.00 5.40 -14.92
CA ARG A 136 -4.91 5.22 -16.37
C ARG A 136 -3.58 4.58 -16.80
N ILE A 137 -2.47 5.11 -16.30
CA ILE A 137 -1.12 4.66 -16.68
C ILE A 137 -0.87 3.21 -16.23
N LEU A 138 -1.42 2.81 -15.08
CA LEU A 138 -1.34 1.42 -14.62
C LEU A 138 -2.19 0.50 -15.52
N TYR A 139 -3.35 0.95 -16.00
CA TYR A 139 -4.12 0.19 -16.97
C TYR A 139 -3.45 0.08 -18.35
N GLU A 140 -2.54 1.00 -18.71
CA GLU A 140 -1.83 0.98 -20.00
C GLU A 140 -0.49 0.23 -19.94
N ALA A 141 0.14 0.12 -18.76
CA ALA A 141 1.39 -0.62 -18.59
C ALA A 141 1.29 -2.08 -19.07
N GLU A 142 2.37 -2.62 -19.62
CA GLU A 142 2.39 -3.96 -20.25
C GLU A 142 2.89 -5.06 -19.29
N GLY A 143 3.25 -4.70 -18.06
CA GLY A 143 3.71 -5.61 -17.01
C GLY A 143 4.05 -4.87 -15.72
N PHE A 144 4.18 -5.59 -14.61
CA PHE A 144 4.33 -4.98 -13.29
C PHE A 144 5.36 -5.69 -12.42
N ILE A 145 6.18 -4.88 -11.74
CA ILE A 145 6.80 -5.25 -10.47
C ILE A 145 6.13 -4.42 -9.37
N VAL A 146 5.47 -5.06 -8.41
CA VAL A 146 4.88 -4.38 -7.26
C VAL A 146 5.85 -4.48 -6.09
N LEU A 147 6.57 -3.39 -5.83
CA LEU A 147 7.56 -3.27 -4.75
C LEU A 147 6.91 -2.71 -3.49
N SER A 148 6.83 -3.52 -2.45
CA SER A 148 6.14 -3.21 -1.19
C SER A 148 7.09 -3.17 -0.01
N HIS A 149 6.89 -2.19 0.86
CA HIS A 149 7.42 -2.20 2.22
C HIS A 149 6.53 -3.05 3.12
N CYS A 150 7.07 -4.06 3.79
CA CYS A 150 6.34 -4.81 4.81
C CYS A 150 6.32 -4.04 6.12
N LYS A 151 5.14 -3.62 6.57
CA LYS A 151 5.01 -2.88 7.83
C LYS A 151 3.59 -2.99 8.43
N GLY A 152 3.38 -2.47 9.63
CA GLY A 152 2.07 -2.41 10.29
C GLY A 152 1.12 -1.36 9.70
N HIS A 153 -0.17 -1.46 9.97
CA HIS A 153 -1.14 -0.44 9.56
C HIS A 153 -2.31 -0.37 10.53
N LEU A 154 -2.72 0.85 10.89
CA LEU A 154 -3.82 1.10 11.85
C LEU A 154 -5.11 0.38 11.46
N THR A 155 -5.48 0.39 10.19
CA THR A 155 -6.76 -0.19 9.74
C THR A 155 -6.65 -1.54 9.08
N SER A 156 -5.49 -1.93 8.54
CA SER A 156 -5.35 -3.19 7.80
C SER A 156 -4.51 -4.23 8.51
N GLY A 157 -3.95 -3.90 9.68
CA GLY A 157 -3.01 -4.73 10.45
C GLY A 157 -1.62 -4.78 9.80
N PHE A 158 -1.57 -5.11 8.52
CA PHE A 158 -0.37 -5.26 7.72
C PHE A 158 -0.47 -4.48 6.39
N GLY A 159 0.67 -4.02 5.90
CA GLY A 159 0.84 -3.52 4.54
C GLY A 159 1.91 -4.34 3.83
N GLY A 160 1.52 -4.93 2.71
CA GLY A 160 2.36 -5.66 1.77
C GLY A 160 1.76 -5.56 0.36
N ALA A 161 2.02 -6.55 -0.50
CA ALA A 161 1.60 -6.61 -1.89
C ALA A 161 0.09 -6.42 -2.09
N VAL A 162 -0.77 -7.11 -1.33
CA VAL A 162 -2.23 -7.04 -1.52
C VAL A 162 -2.75 -5.63 -1.28
N LYS A 163 -2.32 -4.98 -0.18
CA LYS A 163 -2.67 -3.58 0.09
C LYS A 163 -2.08 -2.64 -0.96
N ASN A 164 -0.86 -2.92 -1.41
CA ASN A 164 -0.14 -2.12 -2.38
C ASN A 164 -0.85 -2.12 -3.74
N VAL A 165 -1.36 -3.27 -4.19
CA VAL A 165 -2.24 -3.36 -5.35
C VAL A 165 -3.54 -2.62 -5.10
N ALA A 166 -4.30 -3.02 -4.07
CA ALA A 166 -5.64 -2.48 -3.81
C ALA A 166 -5.66 -0.95 -3.71
N MET A 167 -4.76 -0.36 -2.91
CA MET A 167 -4.71 1.08 -2.70
C MET A 167 -3.90 1.81 -3.76
N GLY A 168 -2.80 1.22 -4.19
CA GLY A 168 -1.83 1.91 -5.03
C GLY A 168 -2.15 1.89 -6.51
N PHE A 169 -3.07 1.03 -6.96
CA PHE A 169 -3.62 1.08 -8.31
C PHE A 169 -4.93 1.87 -8.39
N ALA A 170 -5.65 2.00 -7.28
CA ALA A 170 -6.90 2.74 -7.21
C ALA A 170 -6.68 4.25 -7.45
N ALA A 171 -7.53 4.89 -8.24
CA ALA A 171 -7.66 6.35 -8.23
C ALA A 171 -8.54 6.78 -7.03
N LYS A 172 -8.75 8.10 -6.82
CA LYS A 172 -9.44 8.60 -5.62
C LYS A 172 -10.83 8.01 -5.40
N LYS A 173 -11.61 7.77 -6.46
CA LYS A 173 -12.96 7.18 -6.36
C LYS A 173 -12.94 5.79 -5.74
N LEU A 174 -12.06 4.90 -6.21
CA LEU A 174 -11.96 3.54 -5.69
C LEU A 174 -11.35 3.55 -4.27
N LYS A 175 -10.40 4.45 -4.00
CA LYS A 175 -9.92 4.68 -2.62
C LYS A 175 -11.06 5.09 -1.68
N ALA A 176 -11.95 6.00 -2.11
CA ALA A 176 -13.09 6.44 -1.34
C ALA A 176 -14.11 5.30 -1.12
N PHE A 177 -14.38 4.48 -2.14
CA PHE A 177 -15.23 3.30 -2.01
C PHE A 177 -14.73 2.34 -0.92
N MET A 178 -13.44 2.02 -0.92
CA MET A 178 -12.84 1.15 0.09
C MET A 178 -12.97 1.75 1.50
N HIS A 179 -12.75 3.06 1.65
CA HIS A 179 -12.81 3.73 2.95
C HIS A 179 -14.22 4.10 3.42
N LYS A 180 -15.23 4.06 2.56
CA LYS A 180 -16.59 4.51 2.92
C LYS A 180 -17.22 3.72 4.06
N VAL A 181 -16.83 2.45 4.25
CA VAL A 181 -17.27 1.65 5.41
C VAL A 181 -16.69 2.12 6.73
N ASN A 182 -15.64 2.92 6.68
CA ASN A 182 -14.79 3.28 7.80
C ASN A 182 -15.15 4.67 8.36
N GLN A 183 -16.43 5.03 8.35
CA GLN A 183 -16.87 6.32 8.90
C GLN A 183 -16.70 6.35 10.43
N PRO A 184 -16.08 7.40 10.99
CA PRO A 184 -15.73 7.45 12.40
C PRO A 184 -16.95 7.66 13.31
N ARG A 185 -16.90 7.08 14.50
CA ARG A 185 -17.82 7.38 15.60
C ARG A 185 -17.23 8.46 16.48
N LEU A 186 -18.05 9.42 16.91
CA LEU A 186 -17.65 10.51 17.81
C LEU A 186 -18.23 10.27 19.21
N ASN A 187 -17.35 10.21 20.21
CA ASN A 187 -17.74 10.28 21.61
C ASN A 187 -17.81 11.75 22.07
N LEU A 188 -19.02 12.23 22.38
CA LEU A 188 -19.25 13.61 22.79
C LEU A 188 -18.78 13.92 24.23
N GLU A 189 -18.67 12.90 25.08
CA GLU A 189 -18.24 13.05 26.48
C GLU A 189 -16.76 13.41 26.55
N THR A 190 -15.93 12.72 25.78
CA THR A 190 -14.47 12.95 25.75
C THR A 190 -14.06 14.07 24.78
N CYS A 191 -14.93 14.49 23.88
CA CYS A 191 -14.62 15.54 22.91
C CYS A 191 -14.51 16.90 23.60
N ASN A 192 -13.35 17.57 23.51
CA ASN A 192 -13.15 18.89 24.11
C ASN A 192 -13.36 20.08 23.15
N GLY A 193 -13.82 19.82 21.92
CA GLY A 193 -14.09 20.89 20.95
C GLY A 193 -12.86 21.55 20.30
N CYS A 194 -11.65 20.99 20.46
CA CYS A 194 -10.40 21.60 19.98
C CYS A 194 -10.31 21.88 18.46
N GLY A 195 -11.15 21.25 17.63
CA GLY A 195 -11.23 21.53 16.20
C GLY A 195 -10.11 20.94 15.32
N PHE A 196 -9.16 20.17 15.86
CA PHE A 196 -8.13 19.51 15.05
C PHE A 196 -8.71 18.61 13.96
N CYS A 197 -9.78 17.87 14.28
CA CYS A 197 -10.47 17.01 13.33
C CYS A 197 -11.14 17.79 12.18
N VAL A 198 -11.56 19.04 12.41
CA VAL A 198 -12.10 19.93 11.36
C VAL A 198 -10.98 20.30 10.39
N LYS A 199 -9.83 20.74 10.90
CA LYS A 199 -8.66 21.10 10.08
C LYS A 199 -8.12 19.91 9.28
N ALA A 200 -8.16 18.71 9.86
CA ALA A 200 -7.73 17.47 9.21
C ALA A 200 -8.71 16.97 8.13
N CYS A 201 -9.96 17.43 8.12
CA CYS A 201 -10.98 16.93 7.21
C CYS A 201 -10.94 17.63 5.85
N GLY A 202 -10.33 16.98 4.86
CA GLY A 202 -10.28 17.51 3.48
C GLY A 202 -11.61 17.53 2.72
N PHE A 203 -12.62 16.89 3.26
CA PHE A 203 -13.94 16.77 2.63
C PHE A 203 -14.96 17.73 3.25
N ASN A 204 -14.54 18.60 4.16
CA ASN A 204 -15.42 19.52 4.89
C ASN A 204 -16.64 18.80 5.51
N ALA A 205 -16.40 17.58 6.00
CA ALA A 205 -17.40 16.71 6.60
C ALA A 205 -17.53 16.91 8.11
N ILE A 206 -16.62 17.66 8.73
CA ILE A 206 -16.63 17.89 10.18
C ILE A 206 -16.73 19.39 10.44
N THR A 207 -17.62 19.78 11.34
CA THR A 207 -17.81 21.16 11.81
C THR A 207 -17.78 21.20 13.34
N LEU A 208 -17.65 22.39 13.92
CA LEU A 208 -17.88 22.60 15.35
C LEU A 208 -19.30 23.13 15.56
N SER A 209 -20.03 22.52 16.49
CA SER A 209 -21.37 22.91 16.91
C SER A 209 -21.46 22.78 18.43
N ASN A 210 -21.88 23.83 19.12
CA ASN A 210 -22.01 23.87 20.58
C ASN A 210 -20.74 23.42 21.32
N GLY A 211 -19.56 23.85 20.84
CA GLY A 211 -18.27 23.49 21.44
C GLY A 211 -17.87 22.02 21.26
N LYS A 212 -18.54 21.26 20.39
CA LYS A 212 -18.21 19.86 20.08
C LYS A 212 -18.10 19.65 18.58
N ALA A 213 -17.38 18.61 18.16
CA ALA A 213 -17.35 18.21 16.76
C ALA A 213 -18.73 17.66 16.32
N LYS A 214 -19.08 17.86 15.06
CA LYS A 214 -20.25 17.26 14.41
C LYS A 214 -19.84 16.74 13.03
N ILE A 215 -20.16 15.48 12.74
CA ILE A 215 -19.82 14.82 11.49
C ILE A 215 -21.06 14.80 10.58
N ASN A 216 -20.88 15.25 9.34
CA ASN A 216 -21.79 15.00 8.23
C ASN A 216 -21.35 13.69 7.54
N TYR A 217 -22.11 12.63 7.76
CA TYR A 217 -21.80 11.31 7.23
C TYR A 217 -22.00 11.20 5.71
N ASP A 218 -22.83 12.04 5.10
CA ASP A 218 -23.01 12.05 3.64
C ASP A 218 -21.76 12.56 2.91
N ARG A 219 -21.03 13.48 3.54
CA ARG A 219 -19.75 14.01 3.04
C ARG A 219 -18.53 13.19 3.46
N CYS A 220 -18.66 12.32 4.46
CA CYS A 220 -17.54 11.58 5.01
C CYS A 220 -17.16 10.40 4.12
N VAL A 221 -15.94 10.41 3.59
CA VAL A 221 -15.39 9.28 2.81
C VAL A 221 -14.67 8.23 3.67
N GLY A 222 -14.66 8.39 5.00
CA GLY A 222 -14.05 7.43 5.94
C GLY A 222 -12.52 7.32 5.88
N CYS A 223 -11.82 8.34 5.38
CA CYS A 223 -10.35 8.32 5.23
C CYS A 223 -9.56 8.22 6.55
N GLY A 224 -10.20 8.49 7.69
CA GLY A 224 -9.59 8.34 9.02
C GLY A 224 -8.63 9.45 9.46
N SER A 225 -8.37 10.48 8.65
CA SER A 225 -7.47 11.59 9.03
C SER A 225 -7.88 12.27 10.34
N CYS A 226 -9.19 12.39 10.58
CA CYS A 226 -9.72 12.97 11.81
C CYS A 226 -9.40 12.15 13.06
N ILE A 227 -9.34 10.82 12.96
CA ILE A 227 -9.01 9.91 14.06
C ILE A 227 -7.54 10.09 14.45
N ALA A 228 -6.65 10.05 13.46
CA ALA A 228 -5.21 10.26 13.69
C ALA A 228 -4.90 11.64 14.30
N SER A 229 -5.69 12.66 13.97
CA SER A 229 -5.51 14.03 14.49
C SER A 229 -6.15 14.31 15.84
N CYS A 230 -6.95 13.40 16.39
CA CYS A 230 -7.76 13.66 17.59
C CYS A 230 -6.94 13.45 18.87
N PRO A 231 -6.59 14.52 19.62
CA PRO A 231 -5.73 14.38 20.80
C PRO A 231 -6.43 13.71 21.98
N THR A 232 -7.76 13.71 22.00
CA THR A 232 -8.58 13.13 23.08
C THR A 232 -8.99 11.68 22.78
N GLY A 233 -8.69 11.15 21.59
CA GLY A 233 -9.17 9.84 21.16
C GLY A 233 -10.69 9.74 21.01
N SER A 234 -11.40 10.88 20.91
CA SER A 234 -12.88 10.90 20.83
C SER A 234 -13.45 10.40 19.51
N LEU A 235 -12.60 10.25 18.49
CA LEU A 235 -12.98 9.70 17.20
C LEU A 235 -12.40 8.29 17.07
N THR A 236 -13.26 7.30 16.84
CA THR A 236 -12.86 5.89 16.75
C THR A 236 -13.51 5.19 15.55
N MET A 237 -12.95 4.05 15.17
CA MET A 237 -13.56 3.10 14.22
C MET A 237 -14.06 1.90 15.01
N SER A 238 -15.21 1.34 14.64
CA SER A 238 -15.63 0.07 15.24
C SER A 238 -14.92 -1.10 14.57
N THR A 239 -14.70 -2.18 15.32
CA THR A 239 -14.00 -3.37 14.85
C THR A 239 -14.68 -3.98 13.63
N GLU A 240 -16.02 -3.98 13.58
CA GLU A 240 -16.79 -4.53 12.47
C GLU A 240 -16.51 -3.77 11.16
N LEU A 241 -16.35 -2.44 11.24
CA LEU A 241 -16.03 -1.61 10.08
C LEU A 241 -14.60 -1.87 9.58
N LEU A 242 -13.66 -2.15 10.49
CA LEU A 242 -12.30 -2.54 10.14
C LEU A 242 -12.27 -3.89 9.42
N GLU A 243 -13.04 -4.88 9.87
CA GLU A 243 -13.13 -6.18 9.17
C GLU A 243 -13.70 -6.01 7.77
N GLU A 244 -14.78 -5.26 7.63
CA GLU A 244 -15.42 -4.97 6.33
C GLU A 244 -14.47 -4.20 5.39
N PHE A 245 -13.74 -3.21 5.90
CA PHE A 245 -12.70 -2.52 5.15
C PHE A 245 -11.64 -3.47 4.61
N ASN A 246 -11.17 -4.41 5.43
CA ASN A 246 -10.16 -5.38 5.01
C ASN A 246 -10.70 -6.39 3.99
N LYS A 247 -11.97 -6.81 4.10
CA LYS A 247 -12.61 -7.64 3.08
C LYS A 247 -12.62 -6.92 1.73
N ARG A 248 -13.12 -5.68 1.72
CA ARG A 248 -13.12 -4.82 0.52
C ARG A 248 -11.72 -4.57 -0.04
N LEU A 249 -10.71 -4.42 0.82
CA LEU A 249 -9.33 -4.25 0.40
C LEU A 249 -8.85 -5.48 -0.40
N GLY A 250 -9.13 -6.69 0.10
CA GLY A 250 -8.81 -7.94 -0.61
C GLY A 250 -9.60 -8.12 -1.91
N GLU A 251 -10.90 -7.81 -1.89
CA GLU A 251 -11.77 -7.88 -3.08
C GLU A 251 -11.35 -6.88 -4.16
N CYS A 252 -10.95 -5.66 -3.78
CA CYS A 252 -10.43 -4.67 -4.72
C CYS A 252 -9.08 -5.09 -5.30
N CYS A 253 -8.18 -5.69 -4.50
CA CYS A 253 -6.98 -6.33 -5.04
C CYS A 253 -7.35 -7.38 -6.10
N GLY A 254 -8.31 -8.25 -5.76
CA GLY A 254 -8.87 -9.26 -6.66
C GLY A 254 -9.35 -8.70 -7.98
N GLY A 255 -10.27 -7.73 -7.94
CA GLY A 255 -10.83 -7.11 -9.13
C GLY A 255 -9.79 -6.39 -10.00
N ILE A 256 -8.79 -5.75 -9.38
CA ILE A 256 -7.69 -5.10 -10.11
C ILE A 256 -6.83 -6.11 -10.85
N LEU A 257 -6.44 -7.21 -10.18
CA LEU A 257 -5.62 -8.25 -10.80
C LEU A 257 -6.40 -9.01 -11.89
N GLU A 258 -7.69 -9.27 -11.68
CA GLU A 258 -8.55 -9.87 -12.71
C GLU A 258 -8.68 -8.97 -13.94
N ALA A 259 -8.85 -7.65 -13.75
CA ALA A 259 -8.91 -6.69 -14.85
C ALA A 259 -7.59 -6.55 -15.62
N LEU A 260 -6.47 -6.99 -15.03
CA LEU A 260 -5.13 -6.92 -15.60
C LEU A 260 -4.50 -8.30 -15.84
N LYS A 261 -5.30 -9.37 -15.82
CA LYS A 261 -4.82 -10.77 -15.81
C LYS A 261 -3.95 -11.19 -16.99
N ASP A 262 -4.12 -10.52 -18.13
CA ASP A 262 -3.35 -10.81 -19.35
C ASP A 262 -1.94 -10.21 -19.32
N LYS A 263 -1.57 -9.54 -18.21
CA LYS A 263 -0.28 -8.88 -18.03
C LYS A 263 0.58 -9.61 -17.00
N PRO A 264 1.91 -9.72 -17.22
CA PRO A 264 2.80 -10.34 -16.27
C PRO A 264 2.97 -9.51 -14.99
N PHE A 265 2.86 -10.17 -13.84
CA PHE A 265 3.13 -9.59 -12.51
C PHE A 265 4.24 -10.36 -11.80
N ILE A 266 5.08 -9.63 -11.08
CA ILE A 266 5.88 -10.14 -9.96
C ILE A 266 5.66 -9.20 -8.77
N PHE A 267 5.39 -9.77 -7.61
CA PHE A 267 5.25 -9.05 -6.35
C PHE A 267 6.54 -9.21 -5.55
N VAL A 268 7.02 -8.11 -4.99
CA VAL A 268 8.22 -8.06 -4.16
C VAL A 268 7.89 -7.38 -2.85
N ASN A 269 8.18 -8.07 -1.75
CA ASN A 269 8.03 -7.59 -0.39
C ASN A 269 9.41 -7.39 0.21
N VAL A 270 9.71 -6.18 0.67
CA VAL A 270 10.95 -5.88 1.40
C VAL A 270 10.57 -5.66 2.87
N ALA A 271 11.05 -6.54 3.73
CA ALA A 271 10.83 -6.49 5.17
C ALA A 271 12.06 -5.93 5.89
N GLU A 272 12.32 -4.63 5.69
CA GLU A 272 13.32 -3.85 6.45
C GLU A 272 12.62 -2.76 7.24
N LYS A 273 13.19 -2.25 8.34
CA LYS A 273 12.65 -1.10 9.10
C LYS A 273 11.13 -1.22 9.35
N ILE A 274 10.70 -2.41 9.78
CA ILE A 274 9.30 -2.76 9.94
C ILE A 274 8.71 -1.95 11.08
N THR A 275 7.77 -1.06 10.75
CA THR A 275 7.19 -0.10 11.70
C THR A 275 5.75 -0.43 12.09
N LYS A 276 5.30 0.16 13.21
CA LYS A 276 3.92 0.05 13.70
C LYS A 276 2.90 0.66 12.74
N LEU A 277 3.19 1.86 12.21
CA LEU A 277 2.30 2.66 11.39
C LEU A 277 2.69 2.67 9.92
N CYS A 278 1.93 3.39 9.09
CA CYS A 278 2.14 3.45 7.65
C CYS A 278 3.26 4.39 7.21
N ASP A 279 3.86 4.11 6.04
CA ASP A 279 4.73 5.04 5.32
C ASP A 279 4.04 6.35 4.94
N CYS A 280 2.70 6.36 5.00
CA CYS A 280 1.85 7.55 4.89
C CYS A 280 1.87 8.44 6.14
N VAL A 281 2.36 7.94 7.28
CA VAL A 281 2.38 8.68 8.54
C VAL A 281 3.70 9.41 8.64
N SER A 282 3.63 10.75 8.66
CA SER A 282 4.79 11.61 8.87
C SER A 282 5.39 11.43 10.27
N GLY A 283 6.71 11.57 10.39
CA GLY A 283 7.42 11.61 11.67
C GLY A 283 7.98 10.26 12.11
N LEU A 284 8.32 10.17 13.40
CA LEU A 284 8.92 8.99 14.01
C LEU A 284 7.88 7.88 14.14
N ASN A 285 8.24 6.69 13.68
CA ASN A 285 7.40 5.52 13.72
C ASN A 285 8.16 4.39 14.41
N GLU A 286 7.53 3.78 15.40
CA GLU A 286 8.13 2.74 16.24
C GLU A 286 8.47 1.50 15.40
N LEU A 287 9.70 1.00 15.52
CA LEU A 287 10.09 -0.28 14.95
C LEU A 287 9.50 -1.41 15.78
N ILE A 288 8.80 -2.33 15.12
CA ILE A 288 8.09 -3.44 15.78
C ILE A 288 8.74 -4.79 15.54
N ALA A 289 9.69 -4.89 14.60
CA ALA A 289 10.39 -6.11 14.27
C ALA A 289 11.79 -5.81 13.73
N LYS A 290 12.68 -6.81 13.84
CA LYS A 290 13.95 -6.82 13.08
C LYS A 290 13.69 -7.15 11.61
N ASP A 291 14.60 -6.72 10.74
CA ASP A 291 14.55 -7.02 9.31
C ASP A 291 14.40 -8.53 9.06
N SER A 292 13.58 -8.90 8.07
CA SER A 292 13.21 -10.29 7.78
C SER A 292 13.57 -10.74 6.36
N GLY A 293 14.20 -9.87 5.56
CA GLY A 293 14.67 -10.17 4.22
C GLY A 293 13.82 -9.59 3.09
N ILE A 294 14.11 -10.01 1.87
CA ILE A 294 13.36 -9.68 0.65
C ILE A 294 12.67 -10.93 0.16
N PHE A 295 11.42 -10.79 -0.26
CA PHE A 295 10.56 -11.87 -0.71
C PHE A 295 10.04 -11.57 -2.11
N ALA A 296 9.88 -12.59 -2.96
CA ALA A 296 9.23 -12.46 -4.26
C ALA A 296 8.32 -13.65 -4.60
N SER A 297 7.23 -13.37 -5.31
CA SER A 297 6.29 -14.36 -5.84
C SER A 297 5.45 -13.77 -6.97
N GLN A 298 4.83 -14.61 -7.78
CA GLN A 298 3.71 -14.22 -8.66
C GLN A 298 2.35 -14.32 -7.96
N ASP A 299 2.31 -14.79 -6.72
CA ASP A 299 1.11 -14.89 -5.89
C ASP A 299 1.20 -13.86 -4.73
N PRO A 300 0.40 -12.78 -4.75
CA PRO A 300 0.50 -11.71 -3.76
C PRO A 300 -0.02 -12.15 -2.38
N VAL A 301 -0.96 -13.10 -2.32
CA VAL A 301 -1.52 -13.61 -1.06
C VAL A 301 -0.49 -14.48 -0.36
N ALA A 302 0.14 -15.39 -1.10
CA ALA A 302 1.22 -16.24 -0.60
C ALA A 302 2.40 -15.39 -0.12
N LEU A 303 2.77 -14.37 -0.90
CA LEU A 303 3.88 -13.46 -0.58
C LEU A 303 3.65 -12.71 0.74
N ASP A 304 2.47 -12.10 0.91
CA ASP A 304 2.12 -11.38 2.13
C ASP A 304 2.03 -12.34 3.32
N HIS A 305 1.43 -13.53 3.14
CA HIS A 305 1.35 -14.51 4.22
C HIS A 305 2.74 -15.00 4.66
N ALA A 306 3.65 -15.28 3.72
CA ALA A 306 5.02 -15.65 4.02
C ALA A 306 5.78 -14.52 4.73
N SER A 307 5.60 -13.27 4.28
CA SER A 307 6.20 -12.10 4.91
C SER A 307 5.70 -11.92 6.36
N ILE A 308 4.39 -12.06 6.61
CA ILE A 308 3.80 -12.02 7.96
C ILE A 308 4.45 -13.08 8.86
N VAL A 309 4.52 -14.34 8.39
CA VAL A 309 5.08 -15.45 9.18
C VAL A 309 6.54 -15.20 9.55
N GLU A 310 7.34 -14.65 8.64
CA GLU A 310 8.75 -14.35 8.92
C GLU A 310 8.93 -13.13 9.82
N ILE A 311 8.10 -12.10 9.67
CA ILE A 311 8.13 -10.92 10.53
C ILE A 311 7.71 -11.27 11.96
N GLU A 312 6.69 -12.11 12.14
CA GLU A 312 6.20 -12.53 13.46
C GLU A 312 7.28 -13.26 14.27
N LYS A 313 8.22 -13.96 13.62
CA LYS A 313 9.39 -14.57 14.28
C LYS A 313 10.40 -13.56 14.80
N ASN A 314 10.35 -12.32 14.30
CA ASN A 314 11.34 -11.27 14.54
C ASN A 314 10.75 -10.04 15.28
N LEU A 315 9.54 -10.17 15.85
CA LEU A 315 8.87 -9.08 16.57
C LEU A 315 9.65 -8.64 17.83
N LEU A 316 9.51 -7.36 18.14
CA LEU A 316 10.08 -6.69 19.30
C LEU A 316 8.96 -6.34 20.28
N GLY A 317 8.80 -7.11 21.34
CA GLY A 317 7.83 -6.80 22.41
C GLY A 317 6.37 -7.13 22.12
N PHE A 318 6.06 -7.78 20.99
CA PHE A 318 4.71 -8.23 20.62
C PHE A 318 4.70 -9.73 20.31
N LYS A 319 3.59 -10.43 20.57
CA LYS A 319 3.48 -11.87 20.28
C LYS A 319 3.15 -12.16 18.82
N ASN A 320 2.45 -11.25 18.16
CA ASN A 320 2.02 -11.37 16.76
C ASN A 320 1.65 -9.98 16.21
N LEU A 321 1.48 -9.88 14.90
CA LEU A 321 1.15 -8.61 14.25
C LEU A 321 -0.27 -8.12 14.57
N LYS A 322 -1.19 -9.00 14.99
CA LYS A 322 -2.52 -8.61 15.45
C LYS A 322 -2.44 -7.74 16.71
N GLU A 323 -1.56 -8.06 17.67
CA GLU A 323 -1.37 -7.28 18.89
C GLU A 323 -0.85 -5.86 18.64
N VAL A 324 -0.12 -5.64 17.55
CA VAL A 324 0.53 -4.34 17.25
C VAL A 324 -0.49 -3.22 17.01
N ASN A 325 -1.54 -3.50 16.24
CA ASN A 325 -2.57 -2.52 15.86
C ASN A 325 -4.00 -2.96 16.22
N ASN A 326 -4.16 -4.09 16.90
CA ASN A 326 -5.46 -4.72 17.21
C ASN A 326 -6.31 -5.03 15.96
N VAL A 327 -5.66 -5.45 14.86
CA VAL A 327 -6.30 -5.83 13.60
C VAL A 327 -5.67 -7.11 13.08
N ASP A 328 -6.48 -8.12 12.73
CA ASP A 328 -5.96 -9.35 12.12
C ASP A 328 -5.29 -9.03 10.76
N PRO A 329 -3.98 -9.24 10.61
CA PRO A 329 -3.24 -8.88 9.41
C PRO A 329 -3.58 -9.76 8.19
N LYS A 330 -4.41 -10.80 8.35
CA LYS A 330 -4.74 -11.77 7.30
C LYS A 330 -6.14 -11.61 6.72
N ILE A 331 -6.97 -10.67 7.21
CA ILE A 331 -8.36 -10.54 6.71
C ILE A 331 -8.39 -10.23 5.21
N HIS A 332 -7.62 -9.24 4.77
CA HIS A 332 -7.56 -8.87 3.35
C HIS A 332 -6.91 -9.96 2.48
N LEU A 333 -6.02 -10.78 3.06
CA LEU A 333 -5.45 -11.95 2.37
C LEU A 333 -6.49 -13.04 2.14
N LYS A 334 -7.30 -13.36 3.16
CA LYS A 334 -8.41 -14.33 3.06
C LYS A 334 -9.46 -13.88 2.03
N ALA A 335 -9.75 -12.58 1.98
CA ALA A 335 -10.68 -12.03 0.99
C ALA A 335 -10.10 -12.11 -0.44
N ALA A 336 -8.82 -11.79 -0.63
CA ALA A 336 -8.15 -11.92 -1.93
C ALA A 336 -8.03 -13.39 -2.39
N GLU A 337 -7.77 -14.33 -1.47
CA GLU A 337 -7.81 -15.77 -1.76
C GLU A 337 -9.20 -16.22 -2.18
N LYS A 338 -10.24 -15.82 -1.45
CA LYS A 338 -11.64 -16.13 -1.79
C LYS A 338 -12.04 -15.59 -3.17
N PHE A 339 -11.51 -14.43 -3.56
CA PHE A 339 -11.70 -13.87 -4.90
C PHE A 339 -10.97 -14.70 -5.98
N GLY A 340 -9.88 -15.39 -5.63
CA GLY A 340 -9.17 -16.30 -6.54
C GLY A 340 -7.83 -15.78 -7.07
N VAL A 341 -7.27 -14.69 -6.52
CA VAL A 341 -6.03 -14.06 -7.02
C VAL A 341 -4.76 -14.45 -6.25
N GLY A 342 -4.83 -15.53 -5.47
CA GLY A 342 -3.69 -16.05 -4.72
C GLY A 342 -4.11 -17.10 -3.70
N LYS A 343 -3.13 -17.66 -2.98
CA LYS A 343 -3.34 -18.72 -1.99
C LYS A 343 -2.59 -18.42 -0.68
N LEU A 344 -3.26 -18.63 0.46
CA LEU A 344 -2.61 -18.58 1.76
C LEU A 344 -1.60 -19.72 1.93
N ASN A 345 -1.82 -20.86 1.29
CA ASN A 345 -0.89 -21.99 1.36
C ASN A 345 0.32 -21.78 0.44
N PHE A 346 1.51 -21.66 1.05
CA PHE A 346 2.75 -21.41 0.33
C PHE A 346 3.86 -22.40 0.70
N THR A 347 4.86 -22.48 -0.18
CA THR A 347 6.17 -23.08 0.09
C THR A 347 7.22 -21.97 0.08
N LEU A 348 7.96 -21.83 1.17
CA LEU A 348 9.05 -20.85 1.27
C LEU A 348 10.36 -21.49 0.79
N LYS A 349 10.98 -20.91 -0.24
CA LYS A 349 12.31 -21.31 -0.75
C LYS A 349 13.33 -20.24 -0.43
N ARG A 350 14.43 -20.60 0.22
CA ARG A 350 15.53 -19.68 0.52
C ARG A 350 16.52 -19.64 -0.63
N VAL A 351 16.96 -18.43 -0.99
CA VAL A 351 17.87 -18.13 -2.12
C VAL A 351 18.97 -17.15 -1.73
#